data_AF-A0A3P7I383-F1
#
_entry.id   AF-A0A3P7I383-F1
#
_cell.length_a   1.000
_cell.length_b   1.000
_cell.length_c   1.000
_cell.angle_alpha   90.00
_cell.angle_beta   90.00
_cell.angle_gamma   90.00
#
_symmetry.space_group_name_H-M   'P 1'
#
loop_
_entity.id
_entity.type
_entity.pdbx_description
1 polymer ?
#
loop_
_entity_poly.entity_id
_entity_poly.type
_entity_poly.pdbx_seq_one_letter_code
_entity_poly.pdbx_strand_id
1 'polypeptide(L)'
;MFLAQTESGSPLHAHMSSRIRNLSLRCQACLMYHLYNIRSQSALKAYSILAQMEAQIQEDHAQNGSSAPNTSSPGSSVHSNSNQSATVVSMPSRVYEVQRQQLKTLHQLMFAHRTWQDAVKRADISNTDMGFIGGLEKICGATFLDAPLEKMSAFVLTGIAWLRAEYEREKLRPPPPVVKRTAAPS
;
A
#
# COMPACT_ATOMS: atom_id res chain seq x y z
N MET A 1 2.64 -13.87 -4.91
CA MET A 1 3.46 -14.58 -5.92
C MET A 1 4.69 -13.72 -6.17
N PHE A 2 5.82 -14.09 -5.55
CA PHE A 2 7.08 -13.35 -5.66
C PHE A 2 7.79 -13.81 -6.93
N LEU A 3 7.94 -12.93 -7.92
CA LEU A 3 8.84 -13.18 -9.03
C LEU A 3 10.28 -12.91 -8.58
N ALA A 4 11.12 -13.92 -8.82
CA ALA A 4 12.52 -13.98 -8.44
C ALA A 4 13.32 -12.78 -8.95
N GLN A 5 14.20 -12.28 -8.10
CA GLN A 5 15.30 -11.40 -8.48
C GLN A 5 16.32 -12.22 -9.27
N THR A 6 16.21 -12.23 -10.59
CA THR A 6 17.29 -12.69 -11.48
C THR A 6 17.37 -11.73 -12.65
N GLU A 7 18.23 -10.75 -12.50
CA GLU A 7 19.11 -10.20 -13.53
C GLU A 7 19.92 -9.09 -12.86
N SER A 8 21.24 -9.25 -12.77
CA SER A 8 22.16 -8.15 -12.49
C SER A 8 22.11 -7.18 -13.67
N GLY A 9 21.01 -6.44 -13.79
CA GLY A 9 20.82 -5.41 -14.80
C GLY A 9 21.89 -4.34 -14.65
N SER A 10 22.31 -3.76 -15.76
CA SER A 10 23.16 -2.56 -15.78
C SER A 10 22.68 -1.57 -14.71
N PRO A 11 23.57 -0.86 -13.99
CA PRO A 11 23.18 0.17 -13.01
C PRO A 11 22.10 1.13 -13.52
N LEU A 12 22.08 1.41 -14.83
CA LEU A 12 21.01 2.18 -15.46
C LEU A 12 19.64 1.53 -15.29
N HIS A 13 19.50 0.24 -15.60
CA HIS A 13 18.23 -0.48 -15.50
C HIS A 13 17.69 -0.44 -14.07
N ALA A 14 18.57 -0.57 -13.07
CA ALA A 14 18.21 -0.43 -11.67
C ALA A 14 17.68 0.98 -11.35
N HIS A 15 18.37 2.05 -11.78
CA HIS A 15 17.92 3.43 -11.57
C HIS A 15 16.63 3.76 -12.32
N MET A 16 16.50 3.34 -13.57
CA MET A 16 15.27 3.54 -14.36
C MET A 16 14.07 2.84 -13.73
N SER A 17 14.22 1.56 -13.38
CA SER A 17 13.19 0.78 -12.68
C SER A 17 12.82 1.44 -11.35
N SER A 18 13.83 1.98 -10.64
CA SER A 18 13.63 2.74 -9.42
C SER A 18 12.75 3.97 -9.64
N ARG A 19 13.09 4.83 -10.59
CA ARG A 19 12.35 6.07 -10.86
C ARG A 19 10.94 5.80 -11.37
N ILE A 20 10.77 4.83 -12.27
CA ILE A 20 9.45 4.39 -12.76
C ILE A 20 8.59 3.94 -11.58
N ARG A 21 9.13 3.09 -10.70
CA ARG A 21 8.39 2.63 -9.53
C ARG A 21 8.01 3.79 -8.60
N ASN A 22 8.87 4.79 -8.44
CA ASN A 22 8.53 5.98 -7.65
C ASN A 22 7.35 6.75 -8.26
N LEU A 23 7.38 7.02 -9.57
CA LEU A 23 6.30 7.67 -10.31
C LEU A 23 4.97 6.90 -10.16
N SER A 24 5.02 5.57 -10.32
CA SER A 24 3.84 4.72 -10.17
C SER A 24 3.25 4.78 -8.77
N LEU A 25 4.08 4.75 -7.72
CA LEU A 25 3.60 4.84 -6.33
C LEU A 25 2.94 6.18 -6.04
N ARG A 26 3.52 7.30 -6.52
CA ARG A 26 2.93 8.65 -6.36
C ARG A 26 1.57 8.76 -7.06
N CYS A 27 1.49 8.26 -8.29
CA CYS A 27 0.24 8.23 -9.06
C CYS A 27 -0.81 7.37 -8.36
N GLN A 28 -0.44 6.15 -7.95
CA GLN A 28 -1.35 5.23 -7.24
C GLN A 28 -1.88 5.84 -5.94
N ALA A 29 -1.00 6.45 -5.14
CA ALA A 29 -1.38 7.11 -3.89
C ALA A 29 -2.38 8.25 -4.12
N CYS A 30 -2.10 9.13 -5.09
CA CYS A 30 -2.97 10.24 -5.46
C CYS A 30 -4.33 9.75 -5.96
N LEU A 31 -4.37 8.73 -6.83
CA LEU A 31 -5.62 8.14 -7.30
C LEU A 31 -6.44 7.52 -6.16
N MET A 32 -5.80 6.81 -5.24
CA MET A 32 -6.49 6.23 -4.07
C MET A 32 -7.06 7.33 -3.15
N TYR A 33 -6.34 8.45 -2.99
CA TYR A 33 -6.83 9.61 -2.25
C TYR A 33 -8.06 10.24 -2.91
N HIS A 34 -8.04 10.42 -4.24
CA HIS A 34 -9.20 10.93 -4.98
C HIS A 34 -10.40 9.97 -4.94
N LEU A 35 -10.17 8.65 -5.00
CA LEU A 35 -11.22 7.64 -4.82
C LEU A 35 -11.87 7.69 -3.43
N TYR A 36 -11.09 7.97 -2.39
CA TYR A 36 -11.60 8.25 -1.06
C TYR A 36 -12.45 9.52 -1.05
N ASN A 37 -11.94 10.63 -1.64
CA ASN A 37 -12.64 11.91 -1.63
C ASN A 37 -14.02 11.84 -2.26
N ILE A 38 -14.18 11.12 -3.37
CA ILE A 38 -15.49 10.89 -4.02
C ILE A 38 -16.50 10.22 -3.07
N ARG A 39 -16.02 9.41 -2.12
CA ARG A 39 -16.85 8.64 -1.16
C ARG A 39 -16.85 9.23 0.25
N SER A 40 -16.08 10.29 0.50
CA SER A 40 -15.81 10.84 1.83
C SER A 40 -17.10 11.25 2.55
N GLN A 41 -18.00 11.95 1.86
CA GLN A 41 -19.29 12.39 2.39
C GLN A 41 -20.17 11.21 2.82
N SER A 42 -20.19 10.13 2.03
CA SER A 42 -20.92 8.91 2.37
C SER A 42 -20.26 8.18 3.56
N ALA A 43 -18.94 8.20 3.66
CA ALA A 43 -18.21 7.61 4.80
C ALA A 43 -18.47 8.35 6.11
N LEU A 44 -18.55 9.69 6.08
CA LEU A 44 -18.89 10.50 7.25
C LEU A 44 -20.32 10.22 7.73
N LYS A 45 -21.29 10.15 6.82
CA LYS A 45 -22.68 9.79 7.16
C LYS A 45 -22.77 8.36 7.69
N ALA A 46 -22.05 7.42 7.08
CA ALA A 46 -21.98 6.04 7.54
C ALA A 46 -21.44 5.94 8.97
N TYR A 47 -20.43 6.73 9.32
CA TYR A 47 -19.91 6.80 10.68
C TYR A 47 -20.98 7.27 11.68
N SER A 48 -21.73 8.33 11.36
CA SER A 48 -22.82 8.80 12.23
C SER A 48 -23.90 7.74 12.45
N ILE A 49 -24.26 6.99 11.39
CA ILE A 49 -25.22 5.89 11.49
C ILE A 49 -24.67 4.77 12.37
N LEU A 50 -23.41 4.37 12.16
CA LEU A 50 -22.77 3.32 12.95
C LEU A 50 -22.70 3.69 14.44
N ALA A 51 -22.33 4.93 14.76
CA ALA A 51 -22.29 5.42 16.15
C ALA A 51 -23.67 5.36 16.84
N GLN A 52 -24.76 5.60 16.10
CA GLN A 52 -26.12 5.48 16.64
C GLN A 52 -26.57 4.03 16.80
N MET A 53 -26.09 3.13 15.93
CA MET A 53 -26.49 1.72 15.91
C MET A 53 -25.57 0.83 16.77
N GLU A 54 -24.48 1.36 17.31
CA GLU A 54 -23.55 0.63 18.19
C GLU A 54 -24.26 0.07 19.44
N ALA A 55 -25.26 0.79 19.95
CA ALA A 55 -26.12 0.33 21.06
C ALA A 55 -27.01 -0.88 20.70
N GLN A 56 -27.11 -1.27 19.43
CA GLN A 56 -27.90 -2.42 18.97
C GLN A 56 -27.05 -3.69 18.79
N ILE A 57 -25.76 -3.62 19.11
CA ILE A 57 -24.85 -4.75 19.05
C ILE A 57 -25.00 -5.54 20.35
N GLN A 58 -25.38 -6.82 20.25
CA GLN A 58 -25.57 -7.70 21.39
C GLN A 58 -24.43 -8.72 21.44
N GLU A 59 -23.72 -8.75 22.57
CA GLU A 59 -22.71 -9.78 22.84
C GLU A 59 -23.37 -10.97 23.53
N ASP A 60 -23.58 -12.05 22.79
CA ASP A 60 -24.05 -13.29 23.38
C ASP A 60 -22.86 -13.98 24.05
N HIS A 61 -22.80 -13.86 25.37
CA HIS A 61 -21.95 -14.74 26.16
C HIS A 61 -22.62 -16.11 26.14
N ALA A 62 -21.94 -17.10 25.55
CA ALA A 62 -22.35 -18.50 25.67
C ALA A 62 -22.27 -18.92 27.15
N GLN A 63 -23.29 -18.59 27.94
CA GLN A 63 -23.51 -19.17 29.25
C GLN A 63 -23.83 -20.64 29.01
N ASN A 64 -22.86 -21.49 29.35
CA ASN A 64 -23.00 -22.94 29.38
C ASN A 64 -23.99 -23.30 30.50
N GLY A 65 -25.28 -23.15 30.22
CA GLY A 65 -26.40 -23.33 31.16
C GLY A 65 -27.16 -24.61 30.87
N SER A 66 -26.56 -25.76 31.20
CA SER A 66 -27.29 -27.03 31.26
C SER A 66 -27.52 -27.41 32.72
N SER A 67 -28.62 -26.92 33.28
CA SER A 67 -29.23 -27.49 34.48
C SER A 67 -29.78 -28.88 34.13
N ALA A 68 -28.99 -29.93 34.32
CA ALA A 68 -29.45 -31.31 34.26
C ALA A 68 -29.18 -32.00 35.61
N PRO A 69 -30.14 -32.76 36.17
CA PRO A 69 -30.01 -33.36 37.50
C PRO A 69 -29.03 -34.54 37.50
N ASN A 70 -28.37 -34.70 38.64
CA ASN A 70 -27.40 -35.74 39.00
C ASN A 70 -27.63 -37.12 38.36
N THR A 71 -26.67 -37.59 37.56
CA THR A 71 -26.37 -39.02 37.43
C THR A 71 -24.86 -39.24 37.43
N SER A 72 -24.37 -39.94 38.45
CA SER A 72 -22.98 -40.33 38.68
C SER A 72 -22.56 -41.54 37.84
N SER A 73 -21.43 -41.46 37.12
CA SER A 73 -20.41 -42.53 36.98
C SER A 73 -19.26 -42.15 36.01
N PRO A 74 -18.07 -42.79 36.11
CA PRO A 74 -16.78 -42.17 35.87
C PRO A 74 -16.13 -42.58 34.54
N GLY A 75 -15.29 -41.70 33.97
CA GLY A 75 -14.45 -42.12 32.85
C GLY A 75 -13.70 -40.99 32.15
N SER A 76 -12.39 -40.97 32.38
CA SER A 76 -11.37 -40.58 31.39
C SER A 76 -11.11 -39.08 31.19
N SER A 77 -10.15 -38.60 31.98
CA SER A 77 -9.37 -37.37 31.77
C SER A 77 -8.67 -37.36 30.42
N VAL A 78 -9.21 -36.58 29.47
CA VAL A 78 -8.45 -36.05 28.34
C VAL A 78 -8.33 -34.55 28.55
N HIS A 79 -7.25 -34.14 29.23
CA HIS A 79 -6.92 -32.74 29.46
C HIS A 79 -6.26 -32.18 28.21
N SER A 80 -7.02 -31.47 27.38
CA SER A 80 -6.55 -30.41 26.47
C SER A 80 -7.76 -29.68 25.88
N ASN A 81 -8.64 -29.13 26.72
CA ASN A 81 -9.71 -28.27 26.24
C ASN A 81 -9.26 -26.81 26.32
N SER A 82 -8.56 -26.36 25.28
CA SER A 82 -8.37 -24.94 25.00
C SER A 82 -9.72 -24.37 24.57
N ASN A 83 -10.63 -24.20 25.54
CA ASN A 83 -11.85 -23.42 25.37
C ASN A 83 -11.44 -21.96 25.20
N GLN A 84 -11.03 -21.57 24.00
CA GLN A 84 -11.30 -20.22 23.55
C GLN A 84 -12.81 -20.11 23.47
N SER A 85 -13.43 -19.63 24.54
CA SER A 85 -14.82 -19.19 24.53
C SER A 85 -14.98 -18.21 23.39
N ALA A 86 -15.52 -18.67 22.26
CA ALA A 86 -15.83 -17.81 21.13
C ALA A 86 -17.05 -16.97 21.53
N THR A 87 -16.81 -15.72 21.92
CA THR A 87 -17.89 -14.74 22.09
C THR A 87 -18.50 -14.49 20.71
N VAL A 88 -19.80 -14.79 20.56
CA VAL A 88 -20.53 -14.53 19.32
C VAL A 88 -21.23 -13.18 19.46
N VAL A 89 -20.97 -12.27 18.53
CA VAL A 89 -21.59 -10.96 18.49
C VAL A 89 -22.64 -10.96 17.38
N SER A 90 -23.90 -10.75 17.75
CA SER A 90 -25.00 -10.60 16.79
C SER A 90 -25.15 -9.13 16.41
N MET A 91 -25.22 -8.84 15.11
CA MET A 91 -25.49 -7.49 14.61
C MET A 91 -26.52 -7.49 13.48
N PRO A 92 -27.33 -6.43 13.35
CA PRO A 92 -28.23 -6.29 12.20
C PRO A 92 -27.45 -6.24 10.88
N SER A 93 -27.93 -6.92 9.84
CA SER A 93 -27.24 -7.00 8.53
C SER A 93 -26.96 -5.63 7.90
N ARG A 94 -27.82 -4.63 8.17
CA ARG A 94 -27.60 -3.25 7.72
C ARG A 94 -26.38 -2.61 8.39
N VAL A 95 -26.14 -2.87 9.68
CA VAL A 95 -24.95 -2.38 10.41
C VAL A 95 -23.70 -3.00 9.79
N TYR A 96 -23.72 -4.31 9.56
CA TYR A 96 -22.62 -5.04 8.94
C TYR A 96 -22.25 -4.46 7.56
N GLU A 97 -23.23 -4.26 6.67
CA GLU A 97 -22.97 -3.75 5.32
C GLU A 97 -22.47 -2.30 5.33
N VAL A 98 -23.02 -1.44 6.20
CA VAL A 98 -22.53 -0.06 6.38
C VAL A 98 -21.09 -0.06 6.90
N GLN A 99 -20.78 -0.89 7.90
CA GLN A 99 -19.43 -1.04 8.44
C GLN A 99 -18.46 -1.53 7.36
N ARG A 100 -18.81 -2.58 6.62
CA ARG A 100 -18.01 -3.13 5.53
C ARG A 100 -17.73 -2.09 4.44
N GLN A 101 -18.73 -1.31 4.04
CA GLN A 101 -18.56 -0.25 3.04
C GLN A 101 -17.71 0.92 3.55
N GLN A 102 -17.87 1.28 4.83
CA GLN A 102 -17.07 2.30 5.49
C GLN A 102 -15.60 1.87 5.54
N LEU A 103 -15.32 0.62 5.94
CA LEU A 103 -13.96 0.08 5.96
C LEU A 103 -13.32 0.12 4.58
N LYS A 104 -14.02 -0.27 3.50
CA LYS A 104 -13.47 -0.18 2.13
C LYS A 104 -13.04 1.25 1.77
N THR A 105 -13.83 2.24 2.19
CA THR A 105 -13.54 3.65 1.91
C THR A 105 -12.36 4.16 2.73
N LEU A 106 -12.30 3.84 4.03
CA LEU A 106 -11.17 4.22 4.87
C LEU A 106 -9.87 3.52 4.47
N HIS A 107 -9.93 2.26 4.03
CA HIS A 107 -8.77 1.54 3.53
C HIS A 107 -8.13 2.28 2.34
N GLN A 108 -8.93 2.88 1.45
CA GLN A 108 -8.39 3.67 0.34
C GLN A 108 -7.54 4.84 0.84
N LEU A 109 -8.01 5.56 1.87
CA LEU A 109 -7.24 6.65 2.47
C LEU A 109 -5.97 6.15 3.15
N MET A 110 -6.07 5.05 3.92
CA MET A 110 -4.93 4.45 4.61
C MET A 110 -3.85 4.00 3.61
N PHE A 111 -4.25 3.31 2.54
CA PHE A 111 -3.33 2.89 1.48
C PHE A 111 -2.76 4.09 0.73
N ALA A 112 -3.56 5.12 0.42
CA ALA A 112 -3.08 6.35 -0.21
C ALA A 112 -1.93 6.96 0.57
N HIS A 113 -2.12 7.15 1.88
CA HIS A 113 -1.10 7.71 2.76
C HIS A 113 0.15 6.80 2.87
N ARG A 114 -0.04 5.49 3.09
CA ARG A 114 1.07 4.54 3.20
C ARG A 114 1.90 4.48 1.93
N THR A 115 1.26 4.36 0.77
CA THR A 115 1.91 4.32 -0.54
C THR A 115 2.65 5.62 -0.85
N TRP A 116 2.09 6.76 -0.47
CA TRP A 116 2.77 8.05 -0.60
C TRP A 116 4.05 8.11 0.23
N GLN A 117 3.99 7.72 1.49
CA GLN A 117 5.16 7.66 2.37
C GLN A 117 6.23 6.71 1.84
N ASP A 118 5.83 5.56 1.30
CA ASP A 118 6.75 4.61 0.68
C ASP A 118 7.42 5.22 -0.56
N ALA A 119 6.70 6.01 -1.36
CA ALA A 119 7.30 6.75 -2.48
C ALA A 119 8.31 7.80 -2.03
N VAL A 120 8.01 8.55 -0.97
CA VAL A 120 8.94 9.55 -0.40
C VAL A 120 10.21 8.87 0.10
N LYS A 121 10.07 7.90 1.01
CA LYS A 121 11.20 7.14 1.57
C LYS A 121 12.07 6.52 0.49
N ARG A 122 11.45 6.06 -0.60
CA ARG A 122 12.16 5.44 -1.72
C ARG A 122 13.00 6.43 -2.53
N ALA A 123 12.54 7.68 -2.67
CA ALA A 123 13.35 8.72 -3.28
C ALA A 123 14.57 9.06 -2.41
N ASP A 124 14.41 9.02 -1.08
CA ASP A 124 15.48 9.34 -0.13
C ASP A 124 16.62 8.31 -0.09
N ILE A 125 16.39 7.08 -0.56
CA ILE A 125 17.41 6.02 -0.60
C ILE A 125 18.54 6.35 -1.58
N SER A 126 18.24 7.06 -2.66
CA SER A 126 19.20 7.33 -3.72
C SER A 126 19.23 8.80 -4.09
N ASN A 127 20.41 9.44 -3.95
CA ASN A 127 20.61 10.83 -4.34
C ASN A 127 20.23 11.11 -5.80
N THR A 128 20.37 10.12 -6.69
CA THR A 128 19.99 10.28 -8.10
C THR A 128 18.47 10.25 -8.29
N ASP A 129 17.74 9.47 -7.50
CA ASP A 129 16.28 9.45 -7.51
C ASP A 129 15.71 10.70 -6.82
N MET A 130 16.31 11.14 -5.71
CA MET A 130 15.99 12.41 -5.06
C MET A 130 16.20 13.58 -6.02
N GLY A 131 17.32 13.61 -6.74
CA GLY A 131 17.60 14.65 -7.75
C GLY A 131 16.61 14.60 -8.93
N PHE A 132 16.23 13.41 -9.38
CA PHE A 132 15.19 13.24 -10.41
C PHE A 132 13.84 13.81 -9.96
N ILE A 133 13.38 13.44 -8.76
CA ILE A 133 12.12 13.93 -8.20
C ILE A 133 12.17 15.44 -7.96
N GLY A 134 13.24 15.96 -7.36
CA GLY A 134 13.42 17.39 -7.14
C GLY A 134 13.45 18.20 -8.45
N GLY A 135 14.04 17.62 -9.51
CA GLY A 135 13.97 18.19 -10.85
C GLY A 135 12.54 18.28 -11.37
N LEU A 136 11.75 17.22 -11.21
CA LEU A 136 10.33 17.25 -11.59
C LEU A 136 9.53 18.25 -10.77
N GLU A 137 9.75 18.33 -9.46
CA GLU A 137 9.07 19.30 -8.59
C GLU A 137 9.45 20.74 -8.91
N LYS A 138 10.66 20.99 -9.42
CA LYS A 138 11.07 22.32 -9.90
C LYS A 138 10.30 22.75 -11.15
N ILE A 139 9.96 21.82 -12.05
CA ILE A 139 9.30 22.11 -13.33
C ILE A 139 7.77 22.07 -13.21
N CYS A 140 7.24 21.04 -12.56
CA CYS A 140 5.80 20.80 -12.42
C CYS A 140 5.22 21.40 -11.12
N GLY A 141 6.07 21.92 -10.24
CA GLY A 141 5.73 22.34 -8.88
C GLY A 141 5.73 21.17 -7.89
N ALA A 142 5.85 21.50 -6.60
CA ALA A 142 5.82 20.51 -5.51
C ALA A 142 4.55 19.65 -5.58
N THR A 143 4.69 18.33 -5.47
CA THR A 143 3.57 17.40 -5.57
C THR A 143 3.21 16.88 -4.18
N PHE A 144 1.92 16.86 -3.88
CA PHE A 144 1.36 16.42 -2.61
C PHE A 144 0.36 15.29 -2.85
N LEU A 145 -0.06 14.60 -1.78
CA LEU A 145 -1.00 13.49 -1.88
C LEU A 145 -2.35 13.91 -2.50
N ASP A 146 -2.80 15.11 -2.17
CA ASP A 146 -4.05 15.74 -2.61
C ASP A 146 -3.90 16.59 -3.86
N ALA A 147 -2.76 16.50 -4.56
CA ALA A 147 -2.52 17.25 -5.79
C ALA A 147 -3.65 17.01 -6.83
N PRO A 148 -4.06 18.05 -7.59
CA PRO A 148 -4.98 17.87 -8.70
C PRO A 148 -4.49 16.82 -9.70
N LEU A 149 -5.41 16.06 -10.27
CA LEU A 149 -5.06 14.96 -11.18
C LEU A 149 -4.32 15.46 -12.42
N GLU A 150 -4.65 16.65 -12.93
CA GLU A 150 -3.98 17.30 -14.05
C GLU A 150 -2.51 17.56 -13.73
N LYS A 151 -2.22 18.01 -12.50
CA LYS A 151 -0.85 18.24 -12.01
C LYS A 151 -0.09 16.93 -11.89
N MET A 152 -0.72 15.88 -11.36
CA MET A 152 -0.11 14.54 -11.28
C MET A 152 0.16 13.96 -12.68
N SER A 153 -0.75 14.15 -13.63
CA SER A 153 -0.56 13.73 -15.02
C SER A 153 0.62 14.45 -15.66
N ALA A 154 0.72 15.77 -15.51
CA ALA A 154 1.86 16.55 -16.00
C ALA A 154 3.18 16.08 -15.38
N PHE A 155 3.20 15.82 -14.07
CA PHE A 155 4.36 15.31 -13.36
C PHE A 155 4.81 13.95 -13.90
N VAL A 156 3.88 13.00 -14.05
CA VAL A 156 4.18 11.65 -14.56
C VAL A 156 4.63 11.67 -16.02
N LEU A 157 3.95 12.44 -16.89
CA LEU A 157 4.31 12.56 -18.30
C LEU A 157 5.71 13.16 -18.47
N THR A 158 6.04 14.20 -17.68
CA THR A 158 7.37 14.81 -17.67
C THR A 158 8.43 13.81 -17.21
N GLY A 159 8.16 13.07 -16.14
CA GLY A 159 9.05 12.01 -15.64
C GLY A 159 9.31 10.91 -16.67
N ILE A 160 8.27 10.41 -17.33
CA ILE A 160 8.40 9.39 -18.38
C ILE A 160 9.18 9.94 -19.57
N ALA A 161 8.93 11.18 -19.99
CA ALA A 161 9.65 11.80 -21.10
C ALA A 161 11.16 11.91 -20.80
N TRP A 162 11.53 12.27 -19.56
CA TRP A 162 12.93 12.35 -19.14
C TRP A 162 13.60 10.97 -19.09
N LEU A 163 12.92 9.97 -18.53
CA LEU A 163 13.42 8.59 -18.50
C LEU A 163 13.61 8.00 -19.90
N ARG A 164 12.70 8.31 -20.82
CA ARG A 164 12.83 7.92 -22.23
C ARG A 164 14.05 8.60 -22.88
N ALA A 165 14.25 9.89 -22.66
CA ALA A 165 15.40 10.60 -23.19
C ALA A 165 16.75 10.08 -22.62
N GLU A 166 16.76 9.69 -21.35
CA GLU A 166 17.92 9.06 -20.69
C GLU A 166 18.23 7.70 -21.30
N TYR A 167 17.19 6.87 -21.52
CA TYR A 167 17.33 5.56 -22.16
C TYR A 167 17.89 5.63 -23.58
N GLU A 168 17.35 6.53 -24.42
CA GLU A 168 17.82 6.70 -25.79
C GLU A 168 19.28 7.20 -25.82
N ARG A 169 19.67 8.07 -24.88
CA ARG A 169 21.05 8.53 -24.76
C ARG A 169 22.00 7.41 -24.35
N GLU A 170 21.56 6.51 -23.48
CA GLU A 170 22.36 5.34 -23.10
C GLU A 170 22.61 4.43 -24.29
N LYS A 171 21.57 4.14 -25.07
CA LYS A 171 21.63 3.25 -26.23
C LYS A 171 22.68 3.69 -27.26
N LEU A 172 22.92 4.99 -27.34
CA LEU A 172 23.91 5.60 -28.23
C LEU A 172 25.32 5.69 -27.62
N ARG A 173 25.51 5.34 -26.34
CA ARG A 173 26.82 5.45 -25.71
C ARG A 173 27.78 4.39 -26.28
N PRO A 174 28.97 4.78 -26.75
CA PRO A 174 29.98 3.82 -27.19
C PRO A 174 30.40 2.90 -26.03
N PRO A 175 30.77 1.63 -26.31
CA PRO A 175 31.24 0.70 -25.29
C PRO A 175 32.47 1.26 -24.58
N PRO A 176 32.63 0.99 -23.27
CA PRO A 176 33.78 1.49 -22.51
C PRO A 176 35.08 0.98 -23.16
N PRO A 177 36.15 1.81 -23.19
CA PRO A 177 37.41 1.41 -23.78
C PRO A 177 37.96 0.18 -23.03
N VAL A 178 38.27 -0.87 -23.79
CA VAL A 178 38.91 -2.07 -23.24
C VAL A 178 40.28 -1.67 -22.71
N VAL A 179 40.42 -1.63 -21.40
CA VAL A 179 41.71 -1.40 -20.75
C VAL A 179 42.60 -2.60 -21.07
N LYS A 180 43.41 -2.51 -22.13
CA LYS A 180 44.49 -3.45 -22.38
C LYS A 180 45.45 -3.33 -21.20
N ARG A 181 45.41 -4.30 -20.29
CA ARG A 181 46.50 -4.52 -19.33
C ARG A 181 47.77 -4.75 -20.15
N THR A 182 48.62 -3.73 -20.24
CA THR A 182 49.99 -3.87 -20.71
C THR A 182 50.68 -4.84 -19.77
N ALA A 183 50.96 -6.05 -20.26
CA ALA A 183 51.85 -6.99 -19.59
C ALA A 183 53.20 -6.29 -19.42
N ALA A 184 53.68 -6.22 -18.17
CA ALA A 184 55.02 -5.75 -17.87
C ALA A 184 56.04 -6.71 -18.49
N PRO A 185 57.13 -6.21 -19.11
CA PRO A 185 58.20 -7.06 -19.59
C PRO A 185 58.99 -7.61 -18.40
N SER A 186 59.30 -8.91 -18.47
CA SER A 186 60.08 -9.71 -17.52
C SER A 186 61.52 -9.23 -17.36
#